data_AF-A0A2C9ESF0-F1
#
_entry.id   AF-A0A2C9ESF0-F1
#
_cell.length_a   1.000
_cell.length_b   1.000
_cell.length_c   1.000
_cell.angle_alpha   90.00
_cell.angle_beta   90.00
_cell.angle_gamma   90.00
#
_symmetry.space_group_name_H-M   'P 1'
#
loop_
_entity.id
_entity.type
_entity.pdbx_description
1 polymer ?
#
loop_
_entity_poly.entity_id
_entity_poly.type
_entity_poly.pdbx_seq_one_letter_code
_entity_poly.pdbx_strand_id
1 'polypeptide(L)'
;MESREQQLMTLLGLTARALTDMTASVTAFSFELLRSEDPVTRAAARKMIDRMMSLSAGLDEHWRLLAQLSGGYGEREAVDATTHVSADGPPRLPSN
;
A
#
# COMPACT_ATOMS: atom_id res chain seq x y z
N MET A 1 10.51 5.10 29.89
CA MET A 1 9.22 5.69 29.48
C MET A 1 9.49 6.43 28.19
N GLU A 2 8.87 6.04 27.08
CA GLU A 2 8.98 6.77 25.83
C GLU A 2 8.45 8.20 26.03
N SER A 3 9.07 9.19 25.39
CA SER A 3 8.59 10.57 25.49
C SER A 3 7.23 10.68 24.78
N ARG A 4 6.38 11.62 25.23
CA ARG A 4 5.09 11.90 24.58
C ARG A 4 5.27 12.22 23.08
N GLU A 5 6.34 12.91 22.74
CA GLU A 5 6.71 13.23 21.35
C GLU A 5 6.91 11.95 20.55
N GLN A 6 7.65 10.99 21.09
CA GLN A 6 7.92 9.73 20.40
C GLN A 6 6.65 8.88 20.22
N GLN A 7 5.76 8.85 21.21
CA GLN A 7 4.45 8.20 21.06
C GLN A 7 3.59 8.84 19.95
N LEU A 8 3.62 10.17 19.83
CA LEU A 8 2.90 10.89 18.77
C LEU A 8 3.50 10.59 17.39
N MET A 9 4.83 10.53 17.28
CA MET A 9 5.51 10.14 16.04
C MET A 9 5.16 8.72 15.61
N THR A 10 5.15 7.78 16.56
CA THR A 10 4.74 6.39 16.30
C THR A 10 3.30 6.32 15.81
N LEU A 11 2.35 6.99 16.49
CA LEU A 11 0.94 7.01 16.07
C LEU A 11 0.78 7.62 14.68
N LEU A 12 1.50 8.70 14.38
CA LEU A 12 1.44 9.37 13.10
C LEU A 12 2.00 8.49 11.96
N GLY A 13 3.11 7.79 12.21
CA GLY A 13 3.67 6.80 11.28
C GLY A 13 2.72 5.62 11.02
N LEU A 14 2.10 5.08 12.08
CA LEU A 14 1.09 4.02 11.94
C LEU A 14 -0.13 4.50 11.14
N THR A 15 -0.57 5.74 11.37
CA THR A 15 -1.70 6.34 10.64
C THR A 15 -1.36 6.52 9.16
N ALA A 16 -0.18 7.07 8.85
CA ALA A 16 0.29 7.22 7.46
C ALA A 16 0.37 5.87 6.74
N ARG A 17 0.81 4.83 7.45
CA ARG A 17 0.82 3.45 6.91
C ARG A 17 -0.57 2.90 6.66
N ALA A 18 -1.47 3.00 7.63
CA ALA A 18 -2.86 2.55 7.46
C ALA A 18 -3.56 3.24 6.27
N LEU A 19 -3.31 4.54 6.07
CA LEU A 19 -3.82 5.27 4.91
C LEU A 19 -3.20 4.79 3.59
N THR A 20 -1.92 4.42 3.60
CA THR A 20 -1.23 3.84 2.42
C THR A 20 -1.88 2.50 2.05
N ASP A 21 -2.05 1.61 3.04
CA ASP A 21 -2.64 0.27 2.83
C ASP A 21 -4.11 0.36 2.39
N MET A 22 -4.87 1.32 2.95
CA MET A 22 -6.25 1.60 2.54
C MET A 22 -6.31 2.10 1.09
N THR A 23 -5.42 3.03 0.71
CA THR A 23 -5.34 3.55 -0.66
C THR A 23 -5.06 2.43 -1.66
N ALA A 24 -4.11 1.55 -1.35
CA ALA A 24 -3.80 0.38 -2.17
C ALA A 24 -5.00 -0.57 -2.31
N SER A 25 -5.66 -0.89 -1.20
CA SER A 25 -6.83 -1.78 -1.16
C SER A 25 -8.01 -1.23 -1.97
N VAL A 26 -8.33 0.06 -1.81
CA VAL A 26 -9.42 0.71 -2.58
C VAL A 26 -9.07 0.79 -4.06
N THR A 27 -7.80 1.02 -4.40
CA THR A 27 -7.36 1.03 -5.80
C THR A 27 -7.52 -0.35 -6.43
N ALA A 28 -7.09 -1.42 -5.74
CA ALA A 28 -7.23 -2.79 -6.20
C ALA A 28 -8.70 -3.16 -6.43
N PHE A 29 -9.57 -2.88 -5.46
CA PHE A 29 -11.01 -3.11 -5.60
C PHE A 29 -11.61 -2.31 -6.77
N SER A 30 -11.15 -1.07 -6.96
CA SER A 30 -11.60 -0.25 -8.10
C SER A 30 -11.17 -0.86 -9.44
N PHE A 31 -9.99 -1.48 -9.54
CA PHE A 31 -9.59 -2.23 -10.73
C PHE A 31 -10.49 -3.44 -10.98
N GLU A 32 -10.95 -4.13 -9.93
CA GLU A 32 -11.93 -5.22 -10.09
C GLU A 32 -13.25 -4.71 -10.65
N LEU A 33 -13.76 -3.57 -10.15
CA LEU A 33 -15.00 -2.95 -10.62
C LEU A 33 -14.95 -2.49 -12.09
N LEU A 34 -13.77 -2.30 -12.70
CA LEU A 34 -13.65 -2.03 -14.14
C LEU A 34 -14.16 -3.19 -15.01
N ARG A 35 -14.25 -4.41 -14.45
CA ARG A 35 -14.81 -5.59 -15.15
C ARG A 35 -16.34 -5.65 -15.10
N SER A 36 -17.00 -4.73 -14.39
CA SER A 36 -18.46 -4.65 -14.33
C SER A 36 -19.07 -4.42 -15.72
N GLU A 37 -20.23 -5.01 -15.97
CA GLU A 37 -21.02 -4.77 -17.19
C GLU A 37 -21.72 -3.41 -17.15
N ASP A 38 -21.98 -2.87 -15.95
CA ASP A 38 -22.60 -1.57 -15.78
C ASP A 38 -21.63 -0.43 -16.13
N PRO A 39 -21.91 0.39 -17.17
CA PRO A 39 -21.05 1.49 -17.55
C PRO A 39 -20.91 2.57 -16.47
N VAL A 40 -21.91 2.76 -15.61
CA VAL A 40 -21.84 3.72 -14.50
C VAL A 40 -20.82 3.26 -13.46
N THR A 41 -20.87 1.98 -13.08
CA THR A 41 -19.90 1.35 -12.18
C THR A 41 -18.47 1.47 -12.72
N ARG A 42 -18.22 1.16 -14.00
CA ARG A 42 -16.87 1.30 -14.59
C ARG A 42 -16.36 2.74 -14.58
N ALA A 43 -17.24 3.70 -14.89
CA ALA A 43 -16.88 5.12 -14.88
C ALA A 43 -16.55 5.61 -13.46
N ALA A 44 -17.30 5.16 -12.45
CA ALA A 44 -17.03 5.45 -11.04
C ALA A 44 -15.70 4.82 -10.58
N ALA A 45 -15.45 3.56 -10.95
CA ALA A 45 -14.22 2.86 -10.64
C ALA A 45 -12.98 3.56 -11.22
N ARG A 46 -13.06 4.04 -12.46
CA ARG A 46 -11.95 4.78 -13.09
C ARG A 46 -11.63 6.09 -12.36
N LYS A 47 -12.68 6.86 -11.99
CA LYS A 47 -12.53 8.06 -11.15
C LYS A 47 -11.94 7.73 -9.78
N MET A 48 -12.28 6.57 -9.21
CA MET A 48 -11.74 6.15 -7.92
C MET A 48 -10.24 5.86 -8.02
N ILE A 49 -9.80 5.17 -9.07
CA ILE A 49 -8.38 4.91 -9.33
C ILE A 49 -7.60 6.23 -9.46
N ASP A 50 -8.09 7.17 -10.28
CA ASP A 50 -7.43 8.47 -10.46
C ASP A 50 -7.30 9.24 -9.13
N ARG A 51 -8.34 9.19 -8.29
CA ARG A 51 -8.33 9.80 -6.95
C ARG A 51 -7.35 9.12 -6.02
N MET A 52 -7.29 7.80 -6.02
CA MET A 52 -6.36 7.06 -5.17
C MET A 52 -4.91 7.28 -5.59
N MET A 53 -4.61 7.41 -6.89
CA MET A 53 -3.27 7.78 -7.37
C MET A 53 -2.87 9.17 -6.87
N SER A 54 -3.79 10.15 -6.92
CA SER A 54 -3.53 11.48 -6.37
C SER A 54 -3.33 11.46 -4.85
N LEU A 55 -4.10 10.64 -4.12
CA LEU A 55 -3.93 10.47 -2.67
C LEU A 55 -2.61 9.78 -2.32
N SER A 56 -2.19 8.78 -3.10
CA SER A 56 -0.89 8.11 -2.93
C SER A 56 0.25 9.12 -3.00
N ALA A 57 0.25 10.01 -3.99
CA ALA A 57 1.28 11.05 -4.11
C ALA A 57 1.31 12.01 -2.90
N GLY A 58 0.14 12.35 -2.34
CA GLY A 58 0.06 13.14 -1.10
C GLY A 58 0.58 12.38 0.13
N LEU A 59 0.34 11.07 0.21
CA LEU A 59 0.84 10.22 1.28
C LEU A 59 2.37 10.02 1.19
N ASP A 60 2.93 9.97 -0.02
CA ASP A 60 4.38 9.92 -0.22
C ASP A 60 5.06 11.18 0.36
N GLU A 61 4.44 12.35 0.19
CA GLU A 61 4.92 13.60 0.80
C GLU A 61 4.78 13.56 2.33
N HIS A 62 3.69 13.00 2.87
CA HIS A 62 3.55 12.80 4.32
C HIS A 62 4.68 11.92 4.87
N TRP A 63 5.02 10.83 4.18
CA TRP A 63 6.16 9.97 4.55
C TRP A 63 7.49 10.72 4.53
N ARG A 64 7.71 11.56 3.50
CA ARG A 64 8.90 12.40 3.40
C ARG A 64 9.02 13.35 4.61
N LEU A 65 7.93 13.99 5.01
CA LEU A 65 7.90 14.90 6.16
C LEU A 65 8.12 14.15 7.48
N LEU A 66 7.51 12.98 7.64
CA LEU A 66 7.72 12.15 8.83
C LEU A 66 9.17 11.72 9.00
N ALA A 67 9.83 11.32 7.91
CA ALA A 67 11.24 10.94 7.93
C ALA A 67 12.17 12.13 8.28
N GLN A 68 11.81 13.35 7.88
CA GLN A 68 12.54 14.57 8.28
C GLN A 68 12.35 14.87 9.77
N LEU A 69 11.12 14.75 10.27
CA LEU A 69 10.79 14.95 11.69
C LEU A 69 11.48 13.91 12.58
N SER A 70 11.65 12.66 12.12
CA SER A 70 12.28 11.59 12.89
C SER A 70 13.81 11.67 12.94
N GLY A 71 14.41 12.70 12.33
CA GLY A 71 15.86 12.88 12.33
C GLY A 71 16.62 11.90 11.41
N GLY A 72 15.92 11.25 10.50
CA GLY A 72 16.52 10.29 9.57
C GLY A 72 15.59 9.12 9.29
N TYR A 73 15.72 8.56 8.09
CA TYR A 73 15.32 7.21 7.73
C TYR A 73 15.95 6.22 8.73
N GLY A 74 15.37 6.10 9.92
CA GLY A 74 15.66 5.00 10.83
C GLY A 74 15.09 3.76 10.18
N GLU A 75 15.96 3.01 9.51
CA GLU A 75 15.78 1.62 9.11
C GLU A 75 14.32 1.26 8.84
N ARG A 76 13.80 1.70 7.68
CA ARG A 76 12.87 0.80 7.02
C ARG A 76 13.74 -0.37 6.61
N GLU A 77 13.87 -1.36 7.52
CA GLU A 77 13.89 -2.75 7.11
C GLU A 77 12.96 -2.78 5.91
N ALA A 78 13.55 -3.07 4.75
CA ALA A 78 12.83 -3.78 3.74
C ALA A 78 12.31 -5.02 4.48
N VAL A 79 11.15 -4.89 5.13
CA VAL A 79 10.39 -6.00 5.68
C VAL A 79 9.93 -6.73 4.44
N ASP A 80 10.86 -7.53 3.95
CA ASP A 80 10.66 -8.81 3.34
C ASP A 80 9.43 -8.87 2.44
N ALA A 81 9.48 -8.12 1.34
CA ALA A 81 8.68 -8.43 0.16
C ALA A 81 9.36 -9.50 -0.71
N THR A 82 10.25 -10.31 -0.12
CA THR A 82 10.95 -11.41 -0.82
C THR A 82 10.77 -12.78 -0.16
N THR A 83 9.92 -12.91 0.86
CA THR A 83 9.49 -14.24 1.32
C THR A 83 8.48 -14.84 0.34
N HIS A 84 9.01 -15.74 -0.50
CA HIS A 84 8.32 -16.86 -1.11
C HIS A 84 7.20 -16.57 -2.13
N VAL A 85 7.60 -16.19 -3.35
CA VAL A 85 7.15 -16.96 -4.52
C VAL A 85 8.31 -17.85 -4.93
N SER A 86 8.43 -19.00 -4.26
CA SER A 86 9.12 -20.13 -4.88
C SER A 86 8.35 -20.47 -6.14
N ALA A 87 8.96 -20.19 -7.28
CA ALA A 87 8.62 -20.81 -8.54
C ALA A 87 8.90 -22.31 -8.43
N ASP A 88 8.00 -23.06 -7.79
CA ASP A 88 7.93 -24.50 -7.97
C ASP A 88 7.05 -24.72 -9.20
N GLY A 89 7.71 -24.98 -10.33
CA GLY A 89 7.03 -25.35 -11.57
C GLY A 89 6.20 -26.63 -11.35
N PRO A 90 5.20 -26.92 -12.21
CA PRO A 90 4.34 -28.08 -12.00
C PRO A 90 5.17 -29.38 -12.06
N PRO A 91 5.15 -30.24 -11.03
CA PRO A 91 5.79 -31.55 -11.12
C PRO A 91 4.99 -32.43 -12.09
N ARG A 92 5.70 -32.98 -13.07
CA ARG A 92 5.19 -33.76 -14.20
C ARG A 92 4.57 -35.09 -13.76
N LEU A 93 3.55 -35.55 -14.49
CA LEU A 93 2.94 -36.87 -14.33
C LEU A 93 3.95 -38.01 -14.61
N PRO A 94 3.89 -39.13 -13.88
CA PRO A 94 4.76 -40.27 -14.13
C PRO A 94 4.42 -40.93 -15.48
N SER A 95 5.45 -41.31 -16.22
CA SER A 95 5.32 -42.09 -17.47
C SER A 95 5.15 -43.57 -17.13
N ASN A 96 4.25 -44.24 -17.86
CA ASN A 96 3.92 -45.67 -17.77
C ASN A 96 5.13 -46.58 -18.04
#